data_AF-A0A7Y2MUK8-F1
#
_entry.id   AF-A0A7Y2MUK8-F1
#
_cell.length_a   1.000
_cell.length_b   1.000
_cell.length_c   1.000
_cell.angle_alpha   90.00
_cell.angle_beta   90.00
_cell.angle_gamma   90.00
#
_symmetry.space_group_name_H-M   'P 1'
#
loop_
_entity.id
_entity.type
_entity.pdbx_description
1 polymer ?
#
loop_
_entity_poly.entity_id
_entity_poly.type
_entity_poly.pdbx_seq_one_letter_code
_entity_poly.pdbx_strand_id
1 'polypeptide(L)'
;MTERRVSWRDRFGEEVTCVRCLEVRDTSDVDRLLWCRSCLLTARRRATRRGWVVGISGALLLVLWIWWAVRPTDLVWGGWAATVVAAAWIGARAAREVFFGVERVLNRRAAEAVPPAVPDA
;
A
#
# COMPACT_ATOMS: atom_id res chain seq x y z
N MET A 1 -14.17 -15.12 33.91
CA MET A 1 -13.30 -13.93 33.82
C MET A 1 -12.84 -13.81 32.38
N THR A 2 -13.41 -12.89 31.62
CA THR A 2 -13.04 -12.67 30.21
C THR A 2 -11.77 -11.82 30.21
N GLU A 3 -10.68 -12.38 29.72
CA GLU A 3 -9.37 -11.74 29.65
C GLU A 3 -9.48 -10.48 28.78
N ARG A 4 -9.52 -9.30 29.42
CA ARG A 4 -9.61 -8.01 28.73
C ARG A 4 -8.27 -7.76 28.03
N ARG A 5 -8.18 -8.13 26.75
CA ARG A 5 -6.98 -7.88 25.94
C ARG A 5 -6.80 -6.37 25.81
N VAL A 6 -5.73 -5.86 26.40
CA VAL A 6 -5.34 -4.45 26.27
C VAL A 6 -5.15 -4.17 24.78
N SER A 7 -6.05 -3.39 24.21
CA SER A 7 -6.02 -2.98 22.82
C SER A 7 -5.21 -1.70 22.73
N TRP A 8 -4.48 -1.48 21.64
CA TRP A 8 -3.81 -0.18 21.44
C TRP A 8 -4.81 0.99 21.46
N ARG A 9 -6.09 0.71 21.16
CA ARG A 9 -7.20 1.67 21.19
C ARG A 9 -7.47 2.23 22.57
N ASP A 10 -7.18 1.47 23.63
CA ASP A 10 -7.44 1.88 25.01
C ASP A 10 -6.55 3.07 25.46
N ARG A 11 -5.52 3.40 24.68
CA ARG A 11 -4.69 4.61 24.87
C ARG A 11 -5.32 5.88 24.30
N PHE A 12 -6.34 5.76 23.48
CA PHE A 12 -7.00 6.87 22.81
C PHE A 12 -8.44 7.00 23.33
N GLY A 13 -8.98 8.22 23.33
CA GLY A 13 -10.38 8.46 23.70
C GLY A 13 -11.36 7.84 22.71
N GLU A 14 -12.66 8.15 22.87
CA GLU A 14 -13.70 7.67 21.94
C GLU A 14 -13.51 8.23 20.51
N GLU A 15 -12.88 9.39 20.39
CA GLU A 15 -12.61 10.08 19.13
C GLU A 15 -11.11 10.30 18.89
N VAL A 16 -10.69 10.13 17.64
CA VAL A 16 -9.31 10.37 17.20
C VAL A 16 -9.29 11.02 15.82
N THR A 17 -8.37 11.96 15.64
CA THR A 17 -8.17 12.63 14.36
C THR A 17 -7.43 11.71 13.40
N CYS A 18 -8.00 11.50 12.22
CA CYS A 18 -7.31 10.77 11.16
C CYS A 18 -6.08 11.55 10.68
N VAL A 19 -4.91 10.92 10.69
CA VAL A 19 -3.63 11.58 10.32
C VAL A 19 -3.57 11.99 8.84
N ARG A 20 -4.46 11.46 8.00
CA ARG A 20 -4.41 11.66 6.54
C ARG A 20 -5.45 12.67 6.02
N CYS A 21 -6.67 12.65 6.54
CA CYS A 21 -7.73 13.59 6.17
C CYS A 21 -7.99 14.67 7.23
N LEU A 22 -7.36 14.56 8.41
CA LEU A 22 -7.50 15.48 9.55
C LEU A 22 -8.93 15.58 10.11
N GLU A 23 -9.81 14.66 9.71
CA GLU A 23 -11.17 14.62 10.20
C GLU A 23 -11.25 13.80 11.49
N VAL A 24 -12.05 14.27 12.45
CA VAL A 24 -12.32 13.55 13.69
C VAL A 24 -13.20 12.35 13.37
N ARG A 25 -12.78 11.17 13.82
CA ARG A 25 -13.48 9.91 13.60
C ARG A 25 -13.49 9.10 14.90
N ASP A 26 -14.49 8.26 15.04
CA ASP A 26 -14.56 7.31 16.14
C ASP A 26 -13.35 6.36 16.11
N THR A 27 -12.80 6.05 17.27
CA THR A 27 -11.62 5.19 17.44
C THR A 27 -11.81 3.77 16.89
N SER A 28 -13.07 3.32 16.72
CA SER A 28 -13.41 2.06 16.06
C SER A 28 -13.26 2.10 14.53
N ASP A 29 -13.35 3.27 13.89
CA ASP A 29 -13.27 3.43 12.42
C ASP A 29 -11.87 3.79 11.92
N VAL A 30 -10.89 3.86 12.83
CA VAL A 30 -9.47 4.03 12.50
C VAL A 30 -8.67 2.74 12.69
N ASP A 31 -7.70 2.56 11.80
CA ASP A 31 -6.74 1.45 11.88
C ASP A 31 -5.57 1.77 12.83
N ARG A 32 -4.67 0.81 13.07
CA ARG A 32 -3.46 0.98 13.91
C ARG A 32 -2.53 2.13 13.46
N LEU A 33 -2.68 2.59 12.22
CA LEU A 33 -1.98 3.73 11.64
C LEU A 33 -2.69 5.08 11.87
N LEU A 34 -3.80 5.11 12.62
CA LEU A 34 -4.70 6.27 12.79
C LEU A 34 -5.22 6.80 11.44
N TRP A 35 -5.42 5.88 10.49
CA TRP A 35 -6.01 6.18 9.19
C TRP A 35 -7.46 5.75 9.19
N CYS A 36 -8.32 6.64 8.70
CA CYS A 36 -9.72 6.36 8.46
C CYS A 36 -9.90 5.25 7.41
N ARG A 37 -10.99 4.48 7.47
CA ARG A 37 -11.25 3.38 6.53
C ARG A 37 -11.24 3.83 5.06
N SER A 38 -11.80 5.00 4.75
CA SER A 38 -11.81 5.55 3.38
C SER A 38 -10.41 5.95 2.89
N CYS A 39 -9.60 6.52 3.78
CA CYS A 39 -8.19 6.87 3.56
C CYS A 39 -7.37 5.63 3.22
N LEU A 40 -7.57 4.56 4.00
CA LEU A 40 -6.88 3.28 3.84
C LEU A 40 -7.28 2.57 2.54
N LEU A 41 -8.57 2.57 2.20
CA LEU A 41 -9.04 2.02 0.92
C LEU A 41 -8.46 2.77 -0.27
N THR A 42 -8.38 4.09 -0.19
CA THR A 42 -7.81 4.93 -1.26
C THR A 42 -6.31 4.66 -1.43
N ALA A 43 -5.57 4.55 -0.32
CA ALA A 43 -4.15 4.19 -0.32
C ALA A 43 -3.93 2.80 -0.96
N ARG A 44 -4.71 1.79 -0.55
CA ARG A 44 -4.65 0.45 -1.15
C ARG A 44 -4.94 0.46 -2.64
N ARG A 45 -5.96 1.20 -3.09
CA ARG A 45 -6.29 1.32 -4.53
C ARG A 45 -5.13 1.93 -5.32
N ARG A 46 -4.49 2.98 -4.80
CA ARG A 46 -3.30 3.59 -5.42
C ARG A 46 -2.12 2.64 -5.44
N ALA A 47 -1.85 1.94 -4.34
CA ALA A 47 -0.78 0.94 -4.27
C ALA A 47 -1.01 -0.19 -5.26
N THR A 48 -2.24 -0.70 -5.39
CA THR A 48 -2.61 -1.70 -6.41
C THR A 48 -2.38 -1.21 -7.83
N ARG A 49 -2.83 0.02 -8.14
CA ARG A 49 -2.65 0.61 -9.47
C ARG A 49 -1.16 0.80 -9.80
N ARG A 50 -0.38 1.39 -8.87
CA ARG A 50 1.07 1.59 -9.05
C ARG A 50 1.82 0.27 -9.15
N GLY A 51 1.44 -0.72 -8.34
CA GLY A 51 2.03 -2.06 -8.40
C GLY A 51 1.81 -2.72 -9.76
N TRP A 52 0.61 -2.63 -10.32
CA TRP A 52 0.35 -3.12 -11.69
C TRP A 52 1.18 -2.38 -12.75
N VAL A 53 1.32 -1.06 -12.65
CA VAL A 53 2.18 -0.29 -13.58
C VAL A 53 3.64 -0.77 -13.51
N VAL A 54 4.18 -0.98 -12.31
CA VAL A 54 5.55 -1.51 -12.15
C VAL A 54 5.67 -2.94 -12.67
N GLY A 55 4.70 -3.81 -12.37
CA GLY A 55 4.70 -5.19 -12.86
C GLY A 55 4.63 -5.29 -14.39
N ILE A 56 3.74 -4.50 -15.03
CA ILE A 56 3.60 -4.47 -16.49
C ILE A 56 4.85 -3.89 -17.14
N SER A 57 5.38 -2.77 -16.63
CA SER A 57 6.61 -2.18 -17.19
C SER A 57 7.80 -3.13 -17.07
N GLY A 58 7.97 -3.80 -15.93
CA GLY A 58 9.00 -4.84 -15.76
C GLY A 58 8.83 -6.01 -16.72
N ALA A 59 7.59 -6.48 -16.94
CA ALA A 59 7.31 -7.55 -17.88
C ALA A 59 7.57 -7.15 -19.34
N LEU A 60 7.22 -5.91 -19.73
CA LEU A 60 7.53 -5.38 -21.06
C LEU A 60 9.04 -5.28 -21.30
N LEU A 61 9.79 -4.79 -20.30
CA LEU A 61 11.26 -4.77 -20.37
C LEU A 61 11.83 -6.19 -20.49
N LEU A 62 11.26 -7.16 -19.77
CA LEU A 62 11.67 -8.56 -19.86
C LEU A 62 11.40 -9.13 -21.26
N VAL A 63 10.23 -8.89 -21.82
CA VAL A 63 9.89 -9.31 -23.19
C VAL A 63 10.86 -8.70 -24.19
N LEU A 64 11.13 -7.39 -24.09
CA LEU A 64 12.07 -6.70 -24.96
C LEU A 64 13.48 -7.29 -24.85
N TRP A 65 13.92 -7.61 -23.63
CA TRP A 65 15.20 -8.24 -23.37
C TRP A 65 15.29 -9.64 -23.97
N ILE A 66 14.27 -10.48 -23.77
CA ILE A 66 14.21 -11.83 -24.36
C ILE A 66 14.30 -11.73 -25.89
N TRP A 67 13.54 -10.82 -26.48
CA TRP A 67 13.50 -10.62 -27.93
C TRP A 67 14.86 -10.21 -28.50
N TRP A 68 15.57 -9.29 -27.84
CA TRP A 68 16.79 -8.70 -28.38
C TRP A 68 18.06 -9.49 -28.02
N ALA A 69 18.15 -10.01 -26.80
CA ALA A 69 19.34 -10.69 -26.28
C ALA A 69 19.29 -12.22 -26.43
N VAL A 70 18.14 -12.84 -26.14
CA VAL A 70 18.03 -14.31 -26.09
C VAL A 70 17.61 -14.90 -27.43
N ARG A 71 16.82 -14.17 -28.22
CA ARG A 71 16.17 -14.62 -29.47
C ARG A 71 15.36 -15.92 -29.24
N PRO A 72 14.06 -15.81 -28.93
CA PRO A 72 13.28 -16.97 -28.50
C PRO A 72 13.30 -18.07 -29.57
N THR A 73 13.56 -19.30 -29.14
CA THR A 73 13.35 -20.49 -29.96
C THR A 73 11.87 -20.83 -30.01
N ASP A 74 11.35 -21.14 -31.19
CA ASP A 74 9.91 -21.42 -31.42
C ASP A 74 9.41 -22.70 -30.71
N LEU A 75 10.33 -23.51 -30.20
CA LEU A 75 10.04 -24.83 -29.61
C LEU A 75 9.26 -24.75 -28.28
N VAL A 76 9.35 -23.64 -27.54
CA VAL A 76 8.76 -23.52 -26.18
C VAL A 76 8.07 -22.17 -25.94
N TRP A 77 7.21 -21.75 -26.88
CA TRP A 77 6.47 -20.48 -26.77
C TRP A 77 5.66 -20.35 -25.46
N GLY A 78 5.04 -21.44 -25.00
CA GLY A 78 4.27 -21.46 -23.75
C GLY A 78 5.11 -21.19 -22.50
N GLY A 79 6.38 -21.63 -22.48
CA GLY A 79 7.30 -21.37 -21.37
C GLY A 79 7.63 -19.89 -21.24
N TRP A 80 7.93 -19.23 -22.36
CA TRP A 80 8.20 -17.79 -22.41
C TRP A 80 7.01 -16.96 -21.93
N ALA A 81 5.81 -17.27 -22.41
CA ALA A 81 4.59 -16.60 -21.96
C ALA A 81 4.38 -16.77 -20.45
N ALA A 82 4.57 -17.99 -19.93
CA ALA A 82 4.43 -18.26 -18.50
C ALA A 82 5.45 -17.46 -17.66
N THR A 83 6.71 -17.37 -18.09
CA THR A 83 7.75 -16.60 -17.39
C THR A 83 7.41 -15.11 -17.32
N VAL A 84 6.95 -14.52 -18.43
CA VAL A 84 6.58 -13.10 -18.48
C VAL A 84 5.39 -12.81 -17.56
N VAL A 85 4.37 -13.67 -17.59
CA VAL A 85 3.18 -13.53 -16.72
C VAL A 85 3.57 -13.68 -15.25
N ALA A 86 4.40 -14.67 -14.92
CA ALA A 86 4.88 -14.86 -13.55
C ALA A 86 5.69 -13.65 -13.06
N ALA A 87 6.60 -13.12 -13.88
CA ALA A 87 7.39 -11.94 -13.55
C ALA A 87 6.50 -10.71 -13.34
N ALA A 88 5.50 -10.49 -14.20
CA ALA A 88 4.53 -9.41 -14.06
C ALA A 88 3.75 -9.51 -12.74
N TRP A 89 3.29 -10.72 -12.41
CA TRP A 89 2.49 -10.97 -11.21
C TRP A 89 3.30 -10.79 -9.92
N ILE A 90 4.49 -11.39 -9.85
CA ILE A 90 5.39 -11.26 -8.70
C ILE A 90 5.82 -9.80 -8.53
N GLY A 91 6.24 -9.14 -9.62
CA GLY A 91 6.63 -7.74 -9.60
C GLY A 91 5.50 -6.83 -9.13
N ALA A 92 4.28 -7.05 -9.63
CA ALA A 92 3.11 -6.29 -9.20
C ALA A 92 2.78 -6.52 -7.72
N ARG A 93 2.91 -7.76 -7.22
CA ARG A 93 2.66 -8.08 -5.81
C ARG A 93 3.69 -7.42 -4.90
N ALA A 94 4.98 -7.57 -5.20
CA ALA A 94 6.07 -6.97 -4.43
C ALA A 94 5.97 -5.44 -4.42
N ALA A 95 5.74 -4.82 -5.58
CA ALA A 95 5.61 -3.38 -5.69
C ALA A 95 4.44 -2.82 -4.86
N ARG A 96 3.31 -3.54 -4.76
CA ARG A 96 2.18 -3.11 -3.89
C ARG A 96 2.60 -3.00 -2.43
N GLU A 97 3.35 -3.98 -1.93
CA GLU A 97 3.83 -3.99 -0.55
C GLU A 97 4.84 -2.86 -0.31
N VAL A 98 5.76 -2.66 -1.27
CA VAL A 98 6.72 -1.55 -1.21
C VAL A 98 6.00 -0.20 -1.22
N PHE A 99 5.06 0.05 -2.13
CA PHE A 99 4.32 1.33 -2.15
C PHE A 99 3.50 1.55 -0.90
N PHE A 100 2.90 0.50 -0.33
CA PHE A 100 2.15 0.61 0.92
C PHE A 100 3.08 0.91 2.11
N GLY A 101 4.25 0.28 2.16
CA GLY A 101 5.30 0.56 3.13
C GLY A 101 5.88 1.97 2.98
N VAL A 102 6.09 2.43 1.76
CA VAL A 102 6.57 3.79 1.45
C VAL A 102 5.53 4.83 1.88
N GLU A 103 4.23 4.62 1.61
CA GLU A 103 3.19 5.54 2.12
C GLU A 103 3.12 5.56 3.66
N ARG A 104 3.58 4.50 4.34
CA ARG A 104 3.69 4.46 5.80
C ARG A 104 4.90 5.24 6.32
N VAL A 105 6.04 5.19 5.63
CA VAL A 105 7.28 5.87 6.03
C VAL A 105 7.28 7.35 5.64
N LEU A 106 6.77 7.66 4.44
CA LEU A 106 6.64 9.04 3.93
C LEU A 106 5.47 9.79 4.58
N ASN A 107 5.17 9.55 5.85
CA ASN A 107 4.12 10.24 6.61
C ASN A 107 4.48 11.71 6.92
N ARG A 108 5.03 12.41 5.91
CA ARG A 108 5.43 13.81 5.90
C ARG A 108 4.23 14.74 6.16
N ARG A 109 3.02 14.31 5.79
CA ARG A 109 1.78 15.03 6.13
C ARG A 109 1.40 14.96 7.61
N ALA A 110 1.84 13.94 8.35
CA ALA A 110 1.70 13.94 9.81
C ALA A 110 2.69 14.92 10.47
N ALA A 111 3.84 15.16 9.83
CA ALA A 111 4.81 16.17 10.26
C ALA A 111 4.35 17.60 9.93
N GLU A 112 3.55 17.77 8.86
CA GLU A 112 3.00 19.05 8.41
C GLU A 112 1.59 19.34 8.97
N ALA A 113 0.97 18.38 9.67
CA ALA A 113 -0.35 18.56 10.27
C ALA A 113 -0.23 19.47 11.50
N VAL A 114 -0.87 20.64 11.44
CA VAL A 114 -1.08 21.50 12.61
C VAL A 114 -2.11 20.82 13.52
N PRO A 115 -1.78 20.50 14.78
CA PRO A 115 -2.75 19.93 15.71
C PRO A 115 -3.91 20.91 15.93
N PRO A 116 -5.15 20.43 16.15
CA PRO A 116 -6.24 21.30 16.55
C PRO A 116 -5.87 22.02 17.86
N ALA A 117 -6.19 23.31 17.95
CA ALA A 117 -5.95 24.08 19.16
C ALA A 117 -6.62 23.39 20.35
N VAL A 118 -5.84 23.08 21.38
CA VAL A 118 -6.37 22.61 22.66
C VAL A 118 -7.23 23.75 23.20
N PRO A 119 -8.53 23.55 23.49
CA PRO A 119 -9.31 24.58 24.16
C PRO A 119 -8.62 24.87 25.49
N ASP A 120 -8.30 26.15 25.73
CA ASP A 120 -7.61 26.60 26.93
C ASP A 120 -8.36 26.09 28.17
N ALA A 121 -7.64 25.33 29.01
CA ALA A 121 -8.14 24.78 30.26
C ALA A 121 -8.30 25.86 31.34
#